data_AF-A0A0E3YCD9-F1
#
_entry.id   AF-A0A0E3YCD9-F1
#
_cell.length_a   1.000
_cell.length_b   1.000
_cell.length_c   1.000
_cell.angle_alpha   90.00
_cell.angle_beta   90.00
_cell.angle_gamma   90.00
#
_symmetry.space_group_name_H-M   'P 1'
#
loop_
_entity.id
_entity.type
_entity.pdbx_description
1 polymer ?
#
loop_
_entity_poly.entity_id
_entity_poly.type
_entity_poly.pdbx_seq_one_letter_code
_entity_poly.pdbx_strand_id
1 'polypeptide(L)'
;MCSGLIVRALSGGASQQFAALTTEEVQTQSVNLAFVRGDLRTSSLGATAGFILADGFTAAGWQKPYDVRCVYPFAVTPPGTSGSHGCDLLNSAPPVPPDWSSCAANGVTDATAWIAHFLSNGQNVLRQCSLSAHITPQFYAAIQAHEQATDALAQTPLSLLIAAWNPAAPADIPIQAFYYDVDTPGQLLQAQRYQMQYFTATGKWMPILRVRFAPGQGMSFGFDETEQLDEGFGVAERLTKRYADTSPDCDGGTKAAYYCDGVLIRVVAIRDMPIWNPRADYIARDGVSFSYMRADAKVTSLITGRGGTGFIVKEFGAPSAQTLVMKCAFPDDAGTGGRPDSCLSPGQTLYCDALGITTYVAWRGIRCPFRVTPAQFELSVTLRRDYSGLAYPWNEQTIKPWPPNIPEKLPLEAFINVGEGGADARVVQQGYFNVTGRFLPIIRVNPAAATGQIFTYMPADQIAAN
;
A
#
# COMPACT_ATOMS: atom_id res chain seq x y z
N MET A 1 -17.00 -6.45 28.81
CA MET A 1 -16.29 -6.31 27.52
C MET A 1 -17.23 -5.67 26.54
N CYS A 2 -16.82 -4.61 25.85
CA CYS A 2 -17.55 -4.09 24.69
C CYS A 2 -17.45 -5.11 23.55
N SER A 3 -18.51 -5.24 22.75
CA SER A 3 -18.58 -6.20 21.66
C SER A 3 -18.98 -5.53 20.36
N GLY A 4 -18.42 -5.99 19.25
CA GLY A 4 -18.72 -5.49 17.92
C GLY A 4 -17.83 -4.34 17.49
N LEU A 5 -17.93 -4.00 16.22
CA LEU A 5 -17.12 -3.00 15.52
C LEU A 5 -18.04 -1.98 14.88
N ILE A 6 -17.56 -0.75 14.83
CA ILE A 6 -18.25 0.38 14.22
C ILE A 6 -17.46 0.78 12.99
N VAL A 7 -18.07 0.63 11.82
CA VAL A 7 -17.40 0.72 10.53
C VAL A 7 -18.10 1.74 9.66
N ARG A 8 -17.35 2.66 9.05
CA ARG A 8 -17.83 3.48 7.95
C ARG A 8 -17.37 2.85 6.64
N ALA A 9 -18.31 2.26 5.92
CA ALA A 9 -18.09 1.83 4.55
C ALA A 9 -18.22 3.04 3.62
N LEU A 10 -17.27 3.23 2.71
CA LEU A 10 -17.25 4.36 1.80
C LEU A 10 -17.48 3.89 0.38
N SER A 11 -18.70 4.09 -0.13
CA SER A 11 -19.05 3.79 -1.52
C SER A 11 -18.53 4.90 -2.44
N GLY A 12 -17.39 4.69 -3.09
CA GLY A 12 -16.90 5.60 -4.14
C GLY A 12 -15.50 5.31 -4.65
N GLY A 13 -15.14 5.99 -5.74
CA GLY A 13 -13.85 5.86 -6.43
C GLY A 13 -12.75 6.77 -5.86
N ALA A 14 -11.62 6.77 -6.56
CA ALA A 14 -10.35 7.43 -6.26
C ALA A 14 -10.39 8.82 -5.57
N SER A 15 -11.41 9.63 -5.82
CA SER A 15 -11.48 11.04 -5.44
C SER A 15 -12.31 11.34 -4.18
N GLN A 16 -12.89 10.34 -3.52
CA GLN A 16 -13.75 10.60 -2.36
C GLN A 16 -12.92 10.94 -1.12
N GLN A 17 -13.23 12.07 -0.48
CA GLN A 17 -12.64 12.46 0.80
C GLN A 17 -13.23 11.60 1.91
N PHE A 18 -12.41 10.92 2.72
CA PHE A 18 -12.93 9.97 3.72
C PHE A 18 -13.82 10.63 4.78
N ALA A 19 -13.54 11.90 5.12
CA ALA A 19 -14.28 12.65 6.13
C ALA A 19 -15.56 13.32 5.57
N ALA A 20 -15.79 13.27 4.25
CA ALA A 20 -16.95 13.91 3.64
C ALA A 20 -18.25 13.24 4.07
N LEU A 21 -19.27 14.07 4.28
CA LEU A 21 -20.63 13.66 4.56
C LEU A 21 -21.47 13.67 3.28
N THR A 22 -22.42 12.76 3.16
CA THR A 22 -23.42 12.82 2.07
C THR A 22 -24.39 13.98 2.30
N THR A 23 -25.16 14.33 1.27
CA THR A 23 -26.23 15.34 1.38
C THR A 23 -27.22 15.00 2.50
N GLU A 24 -27.61 13.73 2.60
CA GLU A 24 -28.53 13.23 3.62
C GLU A 24 -27.92 13.29 5.02
N GLU A 25 -26.63 12.97 5.17
CA GLU A 25 -25.93 13.06 6.45
C GLU A 25 -25.82 14.51 6.95
N VAL A 26 -25.59 15.47 6.02
CA VAL A 26 -25.60 16.90 6.34
C VAL A 26 -26.99 17.35 6.77
N GLN A 27 -28.04 16.95 6.04
CA GLN A 27 -29.42 17.36 6.32
C GLN A 27 -29.95 16.76 7.63
N THR A 28 -29.65 15.49 7.90
CA THR A 28 -30.02 14.84 9.16
C THR A 28 -29.11 15.21 10.31
N GLN A 29 -27.91 15.77 10.04
CA GLN A 29 -26.86 16.00 11.05
C GLN A 29 -26.44 14.70 11.76
N SER A 30 -26.50 13.60 11.02
CA SER A 30 -26.14 12.27 11.47
C SER A 30 -25.28 11.57 10.44
N VAL A 31 -24.27 10.86 10.93
CA VAL A 31 -23.49 9.91 10.13
C VAL A 31 -24.08 8.52 10.30
N ASN A 32 -24.18 7.79 9.20
CA ASN A 32 -24.58 6.38 9.23
C ASN A 32 -23.35 5.46 9.25
N LEU A 33 -23.31 4.55 10.21
CA LEU A 33 -22.24 3.58 10.42
C LEU A 33 -22.80 2.16 10.46
N ALA A 34 -22.03 1.20 9.98
CA ALA A 34 -22.33 -0.21 10.13
C ALA A 34 -21.87 -0.70 11.52
N PHE A 35 -22.72 -1.44 12.20
CA PHE A 35 -22.33 -2.25 13.36
C PHE A 35 -22.17 -3.71 12.94
N VAL A 36 -21.01 -4.28 13.24
CA VAL A 36 -20.66 -5.67 12.89
C VAL A 36 -20.26 -6.42 14.14
N ARG A 37 -20.71 -7.67 14.29
CA ARG A 37 -20.33 -8.54 15.41
C ARG A 37 -20.26 -9.99 14.93
N GLY A 38 -19.37 -10.79 15.54
CA GLY A 38 -19.02 -12.12 15.02
C GLY A 38 -20.15 -13.16 15.05
N ASP A 39 -21.22 -12.91 15.82
CA ASP A 39 -22.43 -13.72 15.89
C ASP A 39 -23.55 -13.24 14.95
N LEU A 40 -23.32 -12.16 14.20
CA LEU A 40 -24.28 -11.63 13.23
C LEU A 40 -24.02 -12.18 11.83
N ARG A 41 -25.07 -12.33 11.04
CA ARG A 41 -25.02 -12.87 9.68
C ARG A 41 -24.56 -11.88 8.61
N THR A 42 -24.19 -10.66 9.01
CA THR A 42 -23.65 -9.63 8.12
C THR A 42 -22.49 -10.16 7.28
N SER A 43 -22.65 -10.16 5.96
CA SER A 43 -21.66 -10.68 5.01
C SER A 43 -21.18 -9.66 3.99
N SER A 44 -21.67 -8.42 4.07
CA SER A 44 -21.24 -7.30 3.23
C SER A 44 -21.48 -5.98 3.95
N LEU A 45 -20.70 -4.95 3.63
CA LEU A 45 -20.91 -3.58 4.08
C LEU A 45 -21.43 -2.65 2.96
N GLY A 46 -21.71 -3.19 1.77
CA GLY A 46 -22.13 -2.40 0.61
C GLY A 46 -21.01 -1.57 -0.05
N ALA A 47 -19.83 -1.49 0.57
CA ALA A 47 -18.61 -0.94 -0.01
C ALA A 47 -17.38 -1.74 0.44
N THR A 48 -16.32 -1.65 -0.35
CA THR A 48 -15.15 -2.54 -0.29
C THR A 48 -13.90 -1.84 0.26
N ALA A 49 -14.03 -0.60 0.70
CA ALA A 49 -13.03 0.12 1.49
C ALA A 49 -13.72 1.12 2.43
N GLY A 50 -13.02 1.52 3.48
CA GLY A 50 -13.56 2.45 4.47
C GLY A 50 -12.65 2.58 5.69
N PHE A 51 -13.25 2.90 6.83
CA PHE A 51 -12.53 2.99 8.10
C PHE A 51 -13.32 2.43 9.27
N ILE A 52 -12.58 2.04 10.30
CA ILE A 52 -13.09 1.51 11.56
C ILE A 52 -12.92 2.60 12.62
N LEU A 53 -13.98 2.88 13.37
CA LEU A 53 -13.91 3.75 14.54
C LEU A 53 -13.47 2.96 15.76
N ALA A 54 -12.70 3.60 16.63
CA ALA A 54 -12.48 3.13 17.99
C ALA A 54 -13.81 3.01 18.74
N ASP A 55 -13.93 2.06 19.66
CA ASP A 55 -15.10 1.96 20.52
C ASP A 55 -15.25 3.22 21.40
N GLY A 56 -16.44 3.44 21.97
CA GLY A 56 -16.76 4.65 22.72
C GLY A 56 -15.81 4.95 23.89
N PHE A 57 -15.28 3.93 24.58
CA PHE A 57 -14.34 4.15 25.69
C PHE A 57 -12.96 4.55 25.18
N THR A 58 -12.46 3.85 24.17
CA THR A 58 -11.17 4.18 23.54
C THR A 58 -11.22 5.58 22.91
N ALA A 59 -12.31 5.89 22.20
CA ALA A 59 -12.52 7.20 21.59
C ALA A 59 -12.61 8.33 22.64
N ALA A 60 -13.31 8.10 23.76
CA ALA A 60 -13.33 9.04 24.88
C ALA A 60 -11.94 9.23 25.50
N GLY A 61 -11.15 8.15 25.64
CA GLY A 61 -9.75 8.21 26.08
C GLY A 61 -8.85 9.02 25.14
N TRP A 62 -9.17 9.04 23.84
CA TRP A 62 -8.52 9.89 22.85
C TRP A 62 -9.06 11.33 22.80
N GLN A 63 -9.99 11.69 23.70
CA GLN A 63 -10.70 12.96 23.71
C GLN A 63 -11.51 13.22 22.42
N LYS A 64 -11.99 12.15 21.79
CA LYS A 64 -12.83 12.17 20.58
C LYS A 64 -14.13 11.37 20.81
N PRO A 65 -14.88 11.65 21.89
CA PRO A 65 -16.12 10.93 22.14
C PRO A 65 -17.11 11.16 21.01
N TYR A 66 -17.92 10.16 20.72
CA TYR A 66 -19.04 10.26 19.81
C TYR A 66 -20.27 9.62 20.45
N ASP A 67 -21.44 10.14 20.09
CA ASP A 67 -22.71 9.72 20.64
C ASP A 67 -23.54 9.00 19.58
N VAL A 68 -24.09 7.85 19.94
CA VAL A 68 -24.97 7.06 19.06
C VAL A 68 -26.40 7.50 19.34
N ARG A 69 -27.05 8.11 18.35
CA ARG A 69 -28.39 8.66 18.46
C ARG A 69 -29.47 7.58 18.46
N CYS A 70 -29.32 6.56 17.63
CA CYS A 70 -30.27 5.46 17.49
C CYS A 70 -29.68 4.29 16.66
N VAL A 71 -30.39 3.16 16.67
CA VAL A 71 -30.03 1.94 15.95
C VAL A 71 -31.18 1.47 15.06
N TYR A 72 -30.87 1.13 13.81
CA TYR A 72 -31.75 0.40 12.92
C TYR A 72 -31.27 -1.04 12.76
N PRO A 73 -32.16 -2.04 12.92
CA PRO A 73 -31.82 -3.44 12.67
C PRO A 73 -31.32 -3.74 11.27
N PHE A 74 -31.61 -2.94 10.25
CA PHE A 74 -31.04 -3.12 8.89
C PHE A 74 -30.45 -1.84 8.34
N ALA A 75 -29.51 -2.02 7.41
CA ALA A 75 -28.88 -0.94 6.68
C ALA A 75 -29.93 0.00 6.07
N VAL A 76 -29.79 1.29 6.38
CA VAL A 76 -30.71 2.32 5.89
C VAL A 76 -29.94 3.60 5.64
N THR A 77 -30.25 4.31 4.56
CA THR A 77 -29.84 5.70 4.36
C THR A 77 -31.06 6.58 4.62
N PRO A 78 -31.18 7.20 5.80
CA PRO A 78 -32.32 8.05 6.10
C PRO A 78 -32.41 9.21 5.10
N PRO A 79 -33.59 9.49 4.51
CA PRO A 79 -33.79 10.70 3.74
C PRO A 79 -33.45 11.94 4.57
N GLY A 80 -32.90 12.98 3.95
CA GLY A 80 -32.55 14.21 4.67
C GLY A 80 -33.74 14.96 5.28
N THR A 81 -34.97 14.62 4.89
CA THR A 81 -36.21 15.15 5.47
C THR A 81 -36.69 14.36 6.69
N SER A 82 -36.02 13.28 7.07
CA SER A 82 -36.40 12.45 8.22
C SER A 82 -36.23 13.21 9.54
N GLY A 83 -37.24 13.09 10.41
CA GLY A 83 -37.23 13.69 11.74
C GLY A 83 -36.15 13.09 12.64
N SER A 84 -35.94 13.74 13.79
CA SER A 84 -35.07 13.24 14.86
C SER A 84 -33.66 12.91 14.39
N HIS A 85 -33.06 13.77 13.57
CA HIS A 85 -31.75 13.55 12.97
C HIS A 85 -31.63 12.22 12.19
N GLY A 86 -32.68 11.84 11.47
CA GLY A 86 -32.73 10.58 10.72
C GLY A 86 -33.17 9.36 11.54
N CYS A 87 -33.44 9.50 12.83
CA CYS A 87 -33.88 8.41 13.70
C CYS A 87 -35.40 8.14 13.68
N ASP A 88 -36.20 8.98 13.02
CA ASP A 88 -37.65 8.77 12.88
C ASP A 88 -38.07 8.78 11.41
N LEU A 89 -38.06 7.60 10.78
CA LEU A 89 -38.50 7.42 9.39
C LEU A 89 -40.01 7.42 9.23
N LEU A 90 -40.76 7.32 10.33
CA LEU A 90 -42.22 7.18 10.34
C LEU A 90 -42.93 8.45 10.80
N ASN A 91 -42.19 9.45 11.28
CA ASN A 91 -42.72 10.68 11.89
C ASN A 91 -43.69 10.36 13.05
N SER A 92 -43.22 9.51 13.96
CA SER A 92 -44.02 8.87 15.00
C SER A 92 -44.23 9.75 16.23
N ALA A 93 -43.22 10.54 16.61
CA ALA A 93 -43.26 11.46 17.76
C ALA A 93 -42.01 12.36 17.81
N PRO A 94 -42.06 13.51 18.52
CA PRO A 94 -40.86 14.27 18.82
C PRO A 94 -39.88 13.47 19.70
N PRO A 95 -38.56 13.56 19.43
CA PRO A 95 -37.53 12.81 20.16
C PRO A 95 -37.31 13.36 21.57
N VAL A 96 -36.68 12.56 22.44
CA VAL A 96 -36.30 12.96 23.80
C VAL A 96 -34.77 12.88 23.97
N PRO A 97 -34.03 13.95 23.61
CA PRO A 97 -32.58 13.96 23.70
C PRO A 97 -32.06 13.54 25.09
N PRO A 98 -30.96 12.75 25.19
CA PRO A 98 -30.06 12.38 24.09
C PRO A 98 -30.58 11.22 23.21
N ASP A 99 -31.70 10.58 23.56
CA ASP A 99 -32.26 9.45 22.80
C ASP A 99 -33.17 9.94 21.67
N TRP A 100 -32.74 9.71 20.43
CA TRP A 100 -33.47 10.14 19.24
C TRP A 100 -34.32 9.01 18.63
N SER A 101 -34.36 7.84 19.27
CA SER A 101 -35.03 6.66 18.75
C SER A 101 -36.56 6.81 18.65
N SER A 102 -37.19 6.05 17.75
CA SER A 102 -38.62 6.20 17.40
C SER A 102 -39.50 5.00 17.76
N CYS A 103 -38.93 3.83 18.07
CA CYS A 103 -39.72 2.62 18.32
C CYS A 103 -40.61 2.72 19.57
N ALA A 104 -40.16 3.38 20.64
CA ALA A 104 -40.95 3.51 21.86
C ALA A 104 -42.29 4.23 21.62
N ALA A 105 -42.31 5.24 20.74
CA ALA A 105 -43.52 5.96 20.35
C ALA A 105 -44.51 5.10 19.56
N ASN A 106 -44.04 4.01 18.95
CA ASN A 106 -44.84 3.03 18.23
C ASN A 106 -45.23 1.82 19.11
N GLY A 107 -44.97 1.87 20.43
CA GLY A 107 -45.19 0.75 21.34
C GLY A 107 -44.25 -0.44 21.11
N VAL A 108 -43.14 -0.23 20.39
CA VAL A 108 -42.16 -1.27 20.05
C VAL A 108 -40.96 -1.13 20.99
N THR A 109 -40.69 -2.15 21.81
CA THR A 109 -39.58 -2.14 22.77
C THR A 109 -38.75 -3.44 22.81
N ASP A 110 -39.20 -4.48 22.11
CA ASP A 110 -38.52 -5.76 22.00
C ASP A 110 -38.42 -6.22 20.53
N ALA A 111 -37.62 -7.26 20.28
CA ALA A 111 -37.33 -7.75 18.94
C ALA A 111 -38.55 -8.35 18.23
N THR A 112 -39.42 -9.05 18.96
CA THR A 112 -40.61 -9.70 18.38
C THR A 112 -41.63 -8.65 17.93
N ALA A 113 -41.88 -7.65 18.77
CA ALA A 113 -42.70 -6.49 18.42
C ALA A 113 -42.09 -5.72 17.24
N TRP A 114 -40.76 -5.58 17.21
CA TRP A 114 -40.08 -4.89 16.11
C TRP A 114 -40.26 -5.62 14.77
N ILE A 115 -40.07 -6.95 14.74
CA ILE A 115 -40.31 -7.76 13.53
C ILE A 115 -41.76 -7.62 13.06
N ALA A 116 -42.73 -7.77 13.97
CA ALA A 116 -44.15 -7.64 13.63
C ALA A 116 -44.48 -6.26 13.03
N HIS A 117 -43.93 -5.20 13.62
CA HIS A 117 -44.09 -3.82 13.14
C HIS A 117 -43.40 -3.59 11.78
N PHE A 118 -42.20 -4.14 11.56
CA PHE A 118 -41.50 -4.04 10.29
C PHE A 118 -42.25 -4.78 9.18
N LEU A 119 -42.79 -5.97 9.48
CA LEU A 119 -43.67 -6.73 8.59
C LEU A 119 -44.94 -5.94 8.22
N SER A 120 -45.60 -5.28 9.19
CA SER A 120 -46.78 -4.45 8.93
C SER A 120 -46.47 -3.21 8.09
N ASN A 121 -45.22 -2.76 8.10
CA ASN A 121 -44.71 -1.68 7.24
C ASN A 121 -44.14 -2.20 5.90
N GLY A 122 -44.47 -3.44 5.52
CA GLY A 122 -44.14 -4.03 4.22
C GLY A 122 -42.66 -4.41 4.06
N GLN A 123 -41.93 -4.61 5.17
CA GLN A 123 -40.49 -4.88 5.18
C GLN A 123 -39.66 -3.81 4.46
N ASN A 124 -40.14 -2.57 4.44
CA ASN A 124 -39.45 -1.47 3.79
C ASN A 124 -38.40 -0.87 4.75
N VAL A 125 -37.12 -0.96 4.37
CA VAL A 125 -36.00 -0.41 5.18
C VAL A 125 -36.12 1.10 5.45
N LEU A 126 -36.85 1.84 4.61
CA LEU A 126 -37.17 3.26 4.82
C LEU A 126 -38.40 3.51 5.70
N ARG A 127 -38.98 2.45 6.29
CA ARG A 127 -40.13 2.50 7.19
C ARG A 127 -39.87 1.71 8.49
N GLN A 128 -38.60 1.57 8.86
CA GLN A 128 -38.20 1.03 10.15
C GLN A 128 -38.48 2.07 11.25
N CYS A 129 -38.90 1.63 12.44
CA CYS A 129 -38.66 2.43 13.64
C CYS A 129 -37.23 2.12 14.14
N SER A 130 -36.55 3.11 14.73
CA SER A 130 -35.23 2.91 15.33
C SER A 130 -35.34 2.60 16.82
N LEU A 131 -34.45 1.75 17.32
CA LEU A 131 -34.33 1.37 18.73
C LEU A 131 -33.28 2.24 19.43
N SER A 132 -33.45 2.41 20.74
CA SER A 132 -32.56 3.24 21.57
C SER A 132 -31.15 2.66 21.65
N ALA A 133 -30.15 3.52 21.51
CA ALA A 133 -28.75 3.20 21.80
C ALA A 133 -28.37 3.42 23.27
N HIS A 134 -29.22 4.09 24.05
CA HIS A 134 -28.98 4.41 25.45
C HIS A 134 -29.70 3.44 26.41
N ILE A 135 -30.70 2.71 25.92
CA ILE A 135 -31.46 1.72 26.70
C ILE A 135 -30.98 0.32 26.30
N THR A 136 -30.21 -0.34 27.19
CA THR A 136 -29.57 -1.63 26.91
C THR A 136 -30.52 -2.71 26.37
N PRO A 137 -31.73 -2.92 26.94
CA PRO A 137 -32.69 -3.88 26.36
C PRO A 137 -33.10 -3.55 24.92
N GLN A 138 -33.21 -2.28 24.55
CA GLN A 138 -33.61 -1.89 23.20
C GLN A 138 -32.46 -2.04 22.20
N PHE A 139 -31.22 -1.68 22.58
CA PHE A 139 -30.05 -1.95 21.73
C PHE A 139 -29.90 -3.45 21.46
N TYR A 140 -30.09 -4.28 22.49
CA TYR A 140 -30.06 -5.74 22.32
C TYR A 140 -31.24 -6.25 21.49
N ALA A 141 -32.43 -5.67 21.63
CA ALA A 141 -33.58 -5.97 20.77
C ALA A 141 -33.28 -5.68 19.29
N ALA A 142 -32.47 -4.65 18.98
CA ALA A 142 -32.10 -4.34 17.60
C ALA A 142 -31.26 -5.46 16.98
N ILE A 143 -30.32 -6.00 17.76
CA ILE A 143 -29.50 -7.16 17.36
C ILE A 143 -30.36 -8.41 17.20
N GLN A 144 -31.27 -8.68 18.13
CA GLN A 144 -32.16 -9.83 18.04
C GLN A 144 -33.12 -9.72 16.84
N ALA A 145 -33.64 -8.52 16.55
CA ALA A 145 -34.49 -8.26 15.40
C ALA A 145 -33.72 -8.45 14.09
N HIS A 146 -32.46 -8.03 14.02
CA HIS A 146 -31.58 -8.28 12.87
C HIS A 146 -31.50 -9.78 12.54
N GLU A 147 -31.26 -10.60 13.56
CA GLU A 147 -31.08 -12.05 13.38
C GLU A 147 -32.39 -12.81 13.15
N GLN A 148 -33.55 -12.30 13.61
CA GLN A 148 -34.86 -12.92 13.37
C GLN A 148 -35.42 -12.69 11.97
N ALA A 149 -34.82 -11.79 11.18
CA ALA A 149 -35.30 -11.49 9.83
C ALA A 149 -34.79 -12.49 8.78
N THR A 150 -35.25 -12.27 7.55
CA THR A 150 -34.86 -13.06 6.38
C THR A 150 -33.35 -12.97 6.13
N ASP A 151 -32.79 -14.01 5.54
CA ASP A 151 -31.35 -14.08 5.23
C ASP A 151 -30.87 -12.88 4.39
N ALA A 152 -31.68 -12.44 3.43
CA ALA A 152 -31.35 -11.29 2.58
C ALA A 152 -31.16 -9.99 3.39
N LEU A 153 -31.95 -9.79 4.44
CA LEU A 153 -31.83 -8.62 5.32
C LEU A 153 -30.70 -8.79 6.34
N ALA A 154 -30.58 -9.98 6.93
CA ALA A 154 -29.55 -10.29 7.92
C ALA A 154 -28.11 -10.32 7.33
N GLN A 155 -27.97 -10.41 6.01
CA GLN A 155 -26.68 -10.27 5.32
C GLN A 155 -26.20 -8.81 5.21
N THR A 156 -27.10 -7.83 5.37
CA THR A 156 -26.74 -6.40 5.47
C THR A 156 -26.27 -6.06 6.90
N PRO A 157 -25.57 -4.95 7.14
CA PRO A 157 -25.21 -4.56 8.50
C PRO A 157 -26.38 -3.92 9.25
N LEU A 158 -26.33 -3.90 10.59
CA LEU A 158 -27.12 -2.95 11.38
C LEU A 158 -26.60 -1.53 11.14
N SER A 159 -27.51 -0.55 11.14
CA SER A 159 -27.17 0.87 10.98
C SER A 159 -27.18 1.59 12.33
N LEU A 160 -26.07 2.25 12.67
CA LEU A 160 -25.96 3.19 13.78
C LEU A 160 -25.94 4.61 13.23
N LEU A 161 -26.80 5.47 13.75
CA LEU A 161 -26.69 6.91 13.48
C LEU A 161 -25.91 7.56 14.62
N ILE A 162 -24.83 8.26 14.31
CA ILE A 162 -24.09 9.08 15.27
C ILE A 162 -24.19 10.55 14.91
N ALA A 163 -23.91 11.45 15.85
CA ALA A 163 -23.79 12.87 15.53
C ALA A 163 -22.77 13.10 14.40
N ALA A 164 -23.15 13.91 13.40
CA ALA A 164 -22.26 14.24 12.30
C ALA A 164 -21.00 14.99 12.78
N TRP A 165 -19.83 14.56 12.32
CA TRP A 165 -18.57 15.26 12.58
C TRP A 165 -18.39 16.45 11.64
N ASN A 166 -17.41 17.31 11.96
CA ASN A 166 -16.96 18.36 11.06
C ASN A 166 -16.01 17.77 9.98
N PRO A 167 -16.37 17.78 8.67
CA PRO A 167 -15.52 17.25 7.61
C PRO A 167 -14.17 17.96 7.48
N ALA A 168 -14.08 19.21 7.94
CA ALA A 168 -12.85 20.00 7.94
C ALA A 168 -11.91 19.65 9.12
N ALA A 169 -12.34 18.80 10.06
CA ALA A 169 -11.56 18.38 11.22
C ALA A 169 -11.41 16.83 11.27
N PRO A 170 -10.76 16.20 10.28
CA PRO A 170 -10.56 14.75 10.25
C PRO A 170 -9.81 14.21 11.47
N ALA A 171 -9.01 15.06 12.12
CA ALA A 171 -8.30 14.72 13.35
C ALA A 171 -9.27 14.37 14.50
N ASP A 172 -10.50 14.88 14.49
CA ASP A 172 -11.48 14.67 15.56
C ASP A 172 -12.28 13.37 15.38
N ILE A 173 -12.19 12.74 14.20
CA ILE A 173 -12.81 11.45 13.95
C ILE A 173 -11.97 10.37 14.66
N PRO A 174 -12.58 9.52 15.52
CA PRO A 174 -11.87 8.50 16.29
C PRO A 174 -11.56 7.27 15.43
N ILE A 175 -10.89 7.47 14.29
CA ILE A 175 -10.46 6.39 13.39
C ILE A 175 -9.35 5.59 14.08
N GLN A 176 -9.48 4.26 14.08
CA GLN A 176 -8.45 3.33 14.55
C GLN A 176 -7.76 2.54 13.43
N ALA A 177 -8.40 2.44 12.26
CA ALA A 177 -7.82 1.80 11.08
C ALA A 177 -8.59 2.22 9.81
N PHE A 178 -7.90 2.25 8.68
CA PHE A 178 -8.51 2.10 7.36
C PHE A 178 -8.59 0.61 7.01
N TYR A 179 -9.51 0.24 6.13
CA TYR A 179 -9.60 -1.14 5.67
C TYR A 179 -9.93 -1.23 4.19
N TYR A 180 -9.63 -2.40 3.61
CA TYR A 180 -10.15 -2.80 2.32
C TYR A 180 -10.53 -4.29 2.32
N ASP A 181 -11.50 -4.63 1.47
CA ASP A 181 -11.93 -5.98 1.21
C ASP A 181 -10.94 -6.68 0.27
N VAL A 182 -10.32 -7.76 0.75
CA VAL A 182 -9.31 -8.52 0.01
C VAL A 182 -9.89 -9.28 -1.18
N ASP A 183 -11.19 -9.55 -1.19
CA ASP A 183 -11.84 -10.28 -2.27
C ASP A 183 -12.26 -9.33 -3.42
N THR A 184 -12.05 -8.02 -3.27
CA THR A 184 -12.28 -7.01 -4.31
C THR A 184 -10.95 -6.42 -4.83
N PRO A 185 -10.54 -6.74 -6.08
CA PRO A 185 -9.30 -6.24 -6.66
C PRO A 185 -9.21 -4.71 -6.67
N GLY A 186 -8.01 -4.18 -6.38
CA GLY A 186 -7.69 -2.76 -6.47
C GLY A 186 -8.06 -1.92 -5.25
N GLN A 187 -8.77 -2.47 -4.25
CA GLN A 187 -9.24 -1.69 -3.10
C GLN A 187 -8.15 -1.29 -2.11
N LEU A 188 -6.99 -1.98 -2.13
CA LEU A 188 -5.82 -1.53 -1.36
C LEU A 188 -5.44 -0.09 -1.71
N LEU A 189 -5.45 0.29 -3.01
CA LEU A 189 -5.13 1.65 -3.41
C LEU A 189 -6.11 2.68 -2.83
N GLN A 190 -7.39 2.32 -2.69
CA GLN A 190 -8.39 3.19 -2.08
C GLN A 190 -8.14 3.38 -0.58
N ALA A 191 -7.79 2.31 0.14
CA ALA A 191 -7.41 2.42 1.56
C ALA A 191 -6.11 3.22 1.75
N GLN A 192 -5.13 3.06 0.87
CA GLN A 192 -3.90 3.87 0.85
C GLN A 192 -4.20 5.35 0.63
N ARG A 193 -5.14 5.69 -0.26
CA ARG A 193 -5.59 7.09 -0.42
C ARG A 193 -6.19 7.65 0.85
N TYR A 194 -7.02 6.90 1.56
CA TYR A 194 -7.58 7.36 2.83
C TYR A 194 -6.49 7.54 3.89
N GLN A 195 -5.55 6.60 3.98
CA GLN A 195 -4.38 6.70 4.85
C GLN A 195 -3.57 7.97 4.53
N MET A 196 -3.33 8.26 3.25
CA MET A 196 -2.61 9.46 2.82
C MET A 196 -3.37 10.76 3.12
N GLN A 197 -4.70 10.80 2.92
CA GLN A 197 -5.53 11.94 3.29
C GLN A 197 -5.46 12.22 4.80
N TYR A 198 -5.54 11.17 5.63
CA TYR A 198 -5.43 11.30 7.09
C TYR A 198 -4.04 11.78 7.50
N PHE A 199 -2.98 11.21 6.94
CA PHE A 199 -1.61 11.64 7.20
C PHE A 199 -1.40 13.10 6.80
N THR A 200 -1.87 13.51 5.63
CA THR A 200 -1.77 14.91 5.16
C THR A 200 -2.45 15.88 6.12
N ALA A 201 -3.61 15.49 6.67
CA ALA A 201 -4.37 16.36 7.57
C ALA A 201 -3.86 16.36 9.02
N THR A 202 -3.18 15.30 9.47
CA THR A 202 -2.89 15.08 10.90
C THR A 202 -1.42 14.87 11.24
N GLY A 203 -0.57 14.58 10.26
CA GLY A 203 0.80 14.12 10.44
C GLY A 203 0.93 12.72 11.03
N LYS A 204 -0.15 11.96 11.16
CA LYS A 204 -0.18 10.63 11.77
C LYS A 204 -0.53 9.56 10.75
N TRP A 205 0.19 8.44 10.80
CA TRP A 205 -0.16 7.25 10.04
C TRP A 205 -1.20 6.43 10.79
N MET A 206 -2.13 5.85 10.04
CA MET A 206 -3.19 4.99 10.54
C MET A 206 -3.07 3.64 9.81
N PRO A 207 -3.15 2.48 10.49
CA PRO A 207 -2.96 1.22 9.81
C PRO A 207 -4.07 0.95 8.80
N ILE A 208 -3.69 0.30 7.70
CA ILE A 208 -4.58 -0.33 6.75
C ILE A 208 -4.71 -1.80 7.11
N LEU A 209 -5.94 -2.26 7.31
CA LEU A 209 -6.24 -3.66 7.57
C LEU A 209 -6.84 -4.34 6.35
N ARG A 210 -6.41 -5.59 6.13
CA ARG A 210 -7.07 -6.53 5.25
C ARG A 210 -8.34 -7.01 5.91
N VAL A 211 -9.45 -6.94 5.21
CA VAL A 211 -10.73 -7.47 5.68
C VAL A 211 -11.24 -8.52 4.71
N ARG A 212 -11.71 -9.64 5.23
CA ARG A 212 -12.51 -10.62 4.49
C ARG A 212 -13.84 -10.84 5.20
N PHE A 213 -14.91 -10.84 4.41
CA PHE A 213 -16.26 -11.17 4.87
C PHE A 213 -16.60 -12.60 4.48
N ALA A 214 -16.90 -13.44 5.46
CA ALA A 214 -17.32 -14.81 5.23
C ALA A 214 -18.77 -14.99 5.69
N PRO A 215 -19.71 -15.35 4.79
CA PRO A 215 -21.10 -15.58 5.17
C PRO A 215 -21.22 -16.56 6.34
N GLY A 216 -21.88 -16.14 7.42
CA GLY A 216 -22.05 -16.96 8.64
C GLY A 216 -20.79 -17.20 9.48
N GLN A 217 -19.64 -16.63 9.10
CA GLN A 217 -18.39 -16.68 9.88
C GLN A 217 -17.86 -15.28 10.26
N GLY A 218 -18.62 -14.23 9.93
CA GLY A 218 -18.30 -12.85 10.27
C GLY A 218 -17.12 -12.30 9.47
N MET A 219 -16.32 -11.46 10.14
CA MET A 219 -15.23 -10.70 9.53
C MET A 219 -13.88 -11.15 10.10
N SER A 220 -12.91 -11.42 9.24
CA SER A 220 -11.52 -11.68 9.64
C SER A 220 -10.59 -10.55 9.21
N PHE A 221 -9.63 -10.22 10.07
CA PHE A 221 -8.63 -9.17 9.82
C PHE A 221 -7.25 -9.76 9.53
N GLY A 222 -6.52 -9.10 8.64
CA GLY A 222 -5.09 -9.29 8.44
C GLY A 222 -4.36 -7.95 8.41
N PHE A 223 -3.06 -8.00 8.60
CA PHE A 223 -2.16 -6.86 8.47
C PHE A 223 -0.95 -7.30 7.64
N ASP A 224 -0.53 -6.43 6.72
CA ASP A 224 0.68 -6.59 5.93
C ASP A 224 1.41 -5.26 5.91
N GLU A 225 2.64 -5.25 6.40
CA GLU A 225 3.47 -4.05 6.47
C GLU A 225 3.78 -3.51 5.06
N THR A 226 3.89 -4.39 4.07
CA THR A 226 4.18 -4.02 2.68
C THR A 226 3.03 -3.31 1.96
N GLU A 227 1.85 -3.26 2.59
CA GLU A 227 0.67 -2.56 2.08
C GLU A 227 0.51 -1.16 2.67
N GLN A 228 1.26 -0.84 3.72
CA GLN A 228 1.21 0.46 4.39
C GLN A 228 2.03 1.48 3.59
N LEU A 229 1.53 2.71 3.42
CA LEU A 229 2.28 3.74 2.70
C LEU A 229 3.54 4.18 3.45
N ASP A 230 3.60 4.08 4.78
CA ASP A 230 4.78 4.43 5.56
C ASP A 230 5.93 3.42 5.46
N GLU A 231 5.69 2.20 4.95
CA GLU A 231 6.76 1.24 4.66
C GLU A 231 7.79 1.78 3.64
N GLY A 232 7.41 2.77 2.82
CA GLY A 232 8.36 3.46 1.96
C GLY A 232 9.53 4.11 2.73
N PHE A 233 9.32 4.56 3.96
CA PHE A 233 10.39 5.05 4.83
C PHE A 233 11.34 3.91 5.24
N GLY A 234 10.80 2.74 5.60
CA GLY A 234 11.57 1.54 5.92
C GLY A 234 12.41 1.06 4.74
N VAL A 235 11.85 1.09 3.53
CA VAL A 235 12.60 0.80 2.29
C VAL A 235 13.76 1.78 2.10
N ALA A 236 13.54 3.08 2.24
CA ALA A 236 14.60 4.09 2.09
C ALA A 236 15.73 3.90 3.12
N GLU A 237 15.39 3.56 4.37
CA GLU A 237 16.36 3.26 5.42
C GLU A 237 17.20 2.01 5.08
N ARG A 238 16.55 0.92 4.65
CA ARG A 238 17.25 -0.31 4.24
C ARG A 238 18.20 -0.06 3.08
N LEU A 239 17.76 0.70 2.08
CA LEU A 239 18.60 1.10 0.94
C LEU A 239 19.82 1.90 1.39
N THR A 240 19.61 2.86 2.30
CA THR A 240 20.70 3.67 2.86
C THR A 240 21.70 2.82 3.63
N LYS A 241 21.22 1.86 4.44
CA LYS A 241 22.07 0.93 5.18
C LYS A 241 22.89 0.04 4.24
N ARG A 242 22.27 -0.57 3.23
CA ARG A 242 22.99 -1.41 2.24
C ARG A 242 24.00 -0.60 1.44
N TYR A 243 23.67 0.64 1.07
CA TYR A 243 24.61 1.51 0.36
C TYR A 243 25.84 1.88 1.22
N ALA A 244 25.63 2.13 2.52
CA ALA A 244 26.69 2.51 3.44
C ALA A 244 27.61 1.35 3.84
N ASP A 245 27.14 0.10 3.74
CA ASP A 245 27.96 -1.08 3.98
C ASP A 245 29.01 -1.24 2.87
N THR A 246 30.27 -1.28 3.27
CA THR A 246 31.45 -1.38 2.38
C THR A 246 32.19 -2.68 2.57
N SER A 247 31.52 -3.68 3.14
CA SER A 247 32.06 -5.03 3.26
C SER A 247 32.50 -5.54 1.88
N PRO A 248 33.70 -6.13 1.76
CA PRO A 248 34.20 -6.59 0.47
C PRO A 248 33.47 -7.85 -0.03
N ASP A 249 32.79 -8.54 0.87
CA ASP A 249 32.14 -9.82 0.66
C ASP A 249 31.04 -10.06 1.71
N CYS A 250 30.27 -11.11 1.46
CA CYS A 250 29.19 -11.58 2.33
C CYS A 250 29.46 -13.04 2.74
N ASP A 251 28.81 -13.47 3.82
CA ASP A 251 28.87 -14.86 4.31
C ASP A 251 30.32 -15.34 4.53
N GLY A 252 31.11 -14.51 5.23
CA GLY A 252 32.49 -14.80 5.61
C GLY A 252 33.44 -15.01 4.43
N GLY A 253 33.30 -14.24 3.35
CA GLY A 253 34.17 -14.36 2.18
C GLY A 253 33.69 -15.31 1.08
N THR A 254 32.53 -15.96 1.24
CA THR A 254 32.08 -16.96 0.25
C THR A 254 31.18 -16.40 -0.85
N LYS A 255 30.62 -15.20 -0.64
CA LYS A 255 29.73 -14.51 -1.58
C LYS A 255 30.25 -13.10 -1.84
N ALA A 256 30.10 -12.61 -3.08
CA ALA A 256 30.47 -11.24 -3.41
C ALA A 256 29.50 -10.23 -2.77
N ALA A 257 29.98 -9.00 -2.55
CA ALA A 257 29.29 -7.91 -1.85
C ALA A 257 27.81 -7.70 -2.28
N TYR A 258 27.50 -7.81 -3.58
CA TYR A 258 26.12 -7.68 -4.09
C TYR A 258 25.09 -8.69 -3.54
N TYR A 259 25.53 -9.72 -2.79
CA TYR A 259 24.66 -10.62 -2.06
C TYR A 259 24.04 -10.03 -0.79
N CYS A 260 24.68 -9.06 -0.14
CA CYS A 260 24.22 -8.51 1.14
C CYS A 260 24.23 -6.98 1.20
N ASP A 261 25.06 -6.34 0.39
CA ASP A 261 25.23 -4.89 0.40
C ASP A 261 25.09 -4.26 -0.99
N GLY A 262 25.21 -2.93 -0.99
CA GLY A 262 25.03 -2.09 -2.14
C GLY A 262 23.59 -2.09 -2.65
N VAL A 263 23.36 -1.31 -3.70
CA VAL A 263 22.05 -1.12 -4.31
C VAL A 263 22.15 -1.34 -5.80
N LEU A 264 21.44 -2.34 -6.30
CA LEU A 264 21.34 -2.65 -7.72
C LEU A 264 20.16 -1.89 -8.33
N ILE A 265 20.48 -0.94 -9.20
CA ILE A 265 19.51 -0.01 -9.78
C ILE A 265 19.50 -0.16 -11.30
N ARG A 266 18.31 -0.25 -11.87
CA ARG A 266 18.12 -0.25 -13.31
C ARG A 266 17.22 0.90 -13.73
N VAL A 267 17.77 1.81 -14.53
CA VAL A 267 17.01 2.84 -15.24
C VAL A 267 16.42 2.23 -16.52
N VAL A 268 15.13 2.46 -16.75
CA VAL A 268 14.39 1.99 -17.93
C VAL A 268 13.44 3.09 -18.41
N ALA A 269 13.32 3.25 -19.72
CA ALA A 269 12.39 4.22 -20.29
C ALA A 269 10.93 3.78 -20.05
N ILE A 270 10.06 4.73 -19.70
CA ILE A 270 8.63 4.45 -19.49
C ILE A 270 7.93 3.88 -20.74
N ARG A 271 8.39 4.26 -21.94
CA ARG A 271 7.88 3.72 -23.21
C ARG A 271 8.09 2.21 -23.36
N ASP A 272 8.98 1.61 -22.58
CA ASP A 272 9.30 0.18 -22.58
C ASP A 272 8.43 -0.60 -21.56
N MET A 273 7.32 -0.02 -21.06
CA MET A 273 6.40 -0.71 -20.14
C MET A 273 5.87 -2.04 -20.71
N PRO A 274 5.70 -3.09 -19.88
CA PRO A 274 6.07 -3.16 -18.46
C PRO A 274 7.59 -3.25 -18.24
N ILE A 275 8.17 -2.28 -17.50
CA ILE A 275 9.63 -2.11 -17.42
C ILE A 275 10.37 -3.25 -16.71
N TRP A 276 9.65 -4.06 -15.92
CA TRP A 276 10.20 -5.23 -15.23
C TRP A 276 10.35 -6.45 -16.13
N ASN A 277 9.85 -6.41 -17.38
CA ASN A 277 10.08 -7.48 -18.34
C ASN A 277 11.39 -7.25 -19.11
N PRO A 278 12.25 -8.26 -19.25
CA PRO A 278 13.39 -8.15 -20.16
C PRO A 278 12.90 -8.03 -21.60
N ARG A 279 13.44 -7.06 -22.34
CA ARG A 279 13.18 -6.91 -23.77
C ARG A 279 13.82 -8.04 -24.57
N ALA A 280 13.33 -8.26 -25.79
CA ALA A 280 13.85 -9.28 -26.70
C ALA A 280 15.36 -9.15 -26.95
N ASP A 281 15.87 -7.92 -27.07
CA ASP A 281 17.30 -7.68 -27.23
C ASP A 281 18.11 -8.15 -26.02
N TYR A 282 17.59 -7.99 -24.80
CA TYR A 282 18.26 -8.44 -23.57
C TYR A 282 18.31 -9.96 -23.45
N ILE A 283 17.23 -10.63 -23.88
CA ILE A 283 17.15 -12.09 -23.93
C ILE A 283 18.13 -12.64 -24.96
N ALA A 284 18.16 -12.05 -26.16
CA ALA A 284 19.05 -12.48 -27.23
C ALA A 284 20.54 -12.39 -26.85
N ARG A 285 20.92 -11.32 -26.14
CA ARG A 285 22.31 -11.13 -25.66
C ARG A 285 22.56 -11.67 -24.24
N ASP A 286 21.61 -12.40 -23.68
CA ASP A 286 21.67 -13.00 -22.34
C ASP A 286 22.15 -12.02 -21.25
N GLY A 287 21.63 -10.79 -21.22
CA GLY A 287 22.03 -9.85 -20.17
C GLY A 287 21.22 -8.55 -20.07
N VAL A 288 20.91 -8.21 -18.82
CA VAL A 288 20.23 -7.00 -18.39
C VAL A 288 21.20 -6.15 -17.56
N SER A 289 21.44 -4.92 -17.98
CA SER A 289 22.40 -4.02 -17.33
C SER A 289 21.81 -3.32 -16.11
N PHE A 290 22.59 -3.22 -15.04
CA PHE A 290 22.29 -2.52 -13.79
C PHE A 290 23.49 -1.66 -13.39
N SER A 291 23.24 -0.58 -12.66
CA SER A 291 24.28 0.08 -11.86
C SER A 291 24.29 -0.53 -10.46
N TYR A 292 25.47 -0.63 -9.86
CA TYR A 292 25.67 -1.07 -8.47
C TYR A 292 26.23 0.09 -7.65
N MET A 293 25.45 0.56 -6.69
CA MET A 293 25.82 1.68 -5.83
C MET A 293 26.24 1.18 -4.46
N ARG A 294 27.47 1.51 -4.05
CA ARG A 294 28.02 1.34 -2.71
C ARG A 294 28.77 2.63 -2.35
N ALA A 295 28.90 2.97 -1.08
CA ALA A 295 29.48 4.25 -0.65
C ALA A 295 30.87 4.54 -1.24
N ASP A 296 31.69 3.50 -1.42
CA ASP A 296 33.05 3.59 -1.96
C ASP A 296 33.12 3.35 -3.49
N ALA A 297 32.03 2.87 -4.12
CA ALA A 297 32.00 2.59 -5.55
C ALA A 297 31.93 3.85 -6.43
N LYS A 298 31.85 5.07 -5.85
CA LYS A 298 31.89 6.36 -6.60
C LYS A 298 30.93 6.41 -7.80
N VAL A 299 29.71 5.90 -7.64
CA VAL A 299 28.63 6.12 -8.61
C VAL A 299 27.95 7.45 -8.26
N THR A 300 28.18 8.48 -9.07
CA THR A 300 27.69 9.85 -8.84
C THR A 300 26.56 10.25 -9.80
N SER A 301 26.20 9.38 -10.74
CA SER A 301 25.04 9.54 -11.61
C SER A 301 24.54 8.18 -12.10
N LEU A 302 23.30 8.14 -12.61
CA LEU A 302 22.73 7.00 -13.31
C LEU A 302 22.50 7.35 -14.78
N ILE A 303 22.37 6.34 -15.66
CA ILE A 303 22.18 6.55 -17.10
C ILE A 303 20.76 7.03 -17.46
N THR A 304 20.48 8.32 -17.21
CA THR A 304 19.14 8.93 -17.37
C THR A 304 18.82 9.40 -18.80
N GLY A 305 19.69 9.19 -19.78
CA GLY A 305 19.45 9.54 -21.19
C GLY A 305 18.23 8.83 -21.82
N ARG A 306 17.58 7.93 -21.09
CA ARG A 306 16.38 7.19 -21.47
C ARG A 306 15.14 7.57 -20.62
N GLY A 307 15.27 8.53 -19.72
CA GLY A 307 14.29 8.87 -18.68
C GLY A 307 14.86 8.69 -17.26
N GLY A 308 14.14 9.21 -16.27
CA GLY A 308 14.52 9.16 -14.86
C GLY A 308 13.85 8.04 -14.05
N THR A 309 13.20 7.06 -14.69
CA THR A 309 12.49 5.98 -13.97
C THR A 309 13.14 4.61 -14.17
N GLY A 310 12.67 3.61 -13.41
CA GLY A 310 13.32 2.32 -13.30
C GLY A 310 12.89 1.56 -12.06
N PHE A 311 13.71 0.62 -11.63
CA PHE A 311 13.47 -0.16 -10.42
C PHE A 311 14.77 -0.52 -9.70
N ILE A 312 14.63 -0.77 -8.40
CA ILE A 312 15.63 -1.36 -7.54
C ILE A 312 15.23 -2.81 -7.27
N VAL A 313 16.21 -3.70 -7.30
CA VAL A 313 16.04 -5.08 -6.81
C VAL A 313 16.69 -5.23 -5.44
N LYS A 314 16.15 -6.14 -4.63
CA LYS A 314 16.80 -6.55 -3.38
C LYS A 314 18.18 -7.13 -3.66
N GLU A 315 19.01 -7.15 -2.62
CA GLU A 315 20.28 -7.88 -2.60
C GLU A 315 20.07 -9.37 -2.93
N PHE A 316 21.08 -10.03 -3.49
CA PHE A 316 20.92 -11.40 -3.98
C PHE A 316 20.72 -12.44 -2.88
N GLY A 317 21.07 -12.11 -1.64
CA GLY A 317 20.81 -12.93 -0.46
C GLY A 317 19.37 -12.83 0.06
N ALA A 318 18.58 -11.87 -0.42
CA ALA A 318 17.18 -11.74 -0.02
C ALA A 318 16.34 -12.92 -0.54
N PRO A 319 15.40 -13.46 0.26
CA PRO A 319 14.45 -14.46 -0.20
C PRO A 319 13.66 -13.97 -1.42
N SER A 320 13.63 -14.78 -2.49
CA SER A 320 12.92 -14.48 -3.73
C SER A 320 12.43 -15.75 -4.40
N ALA A 321 11.24 -15.69 -5.02
CA ALA A 321 10.73 -16.78 -5.84
C ALA A 321 11.48 -16.89 -7.19
N GLN A 322 11.94 -15.77 -7.73
CA GLN A 322 12.85 -15.72 -8.88
C GLN A 322 14.24 -15.30 -8.42
N THR A 323 15.16 -16.26 -8.35
CA THR A 323 16.58 -15.97 -8.11
C THR A 323 17.18 -15.25 -9.32
N LEU A 324 17.85 -14.13 -9.06
CA LEU A 324 18.64 -13.43 -10.07
C LEU A 324 20.05 -14.03 -10.16
N VAL A 325 20.69 -13.91 -11.31
CA VAL A 325 22.05 -14.44 -11.54
C VAL A 325 22.95 -13.33 -12.08
N MET A 326 23.94 -12.91 -11.29
CA MET A 326 24.95 -11.96 -11.73
C MET A 326 25.90 -12.68 -12.67
N LYS A 327 26.13 -12.13 -13.86
CA LYS A 327 27.01 -12.71 -14.87
C LYS A 327 28.42 -12.18 -14.76
N CYS A 328 28.55 -10.87 -14.73
CA CYS A 328 29.83 -10.19 -14.72
C CYS A 328 29.69 -8.75 -14.21
N ALA A 329 30.83 -8.20 -13.83
CA ALA A 329 30.96 -6.86 -13.31
C ALA A 329 31.92 -6.00 -14.13
N PHE A 330 31.62 -4.71 -14.20
CA PHE A 330 32.50 -3.71 -14.80
C PHE A 330 32.64 -2.50 -13.88
N PRO A 331 33.86 -1.97 -13.69
CA PRO A 331 34.12 -0.76 -12.92
C PRO A 331 33.60 0.52 -13.59
N ASP A 332 33.15 0.46 -14.84
CA ASP A 332 32.68 1.60 -15.64
C ASP A 332 31.70 1.10 -16.72
N ASP A 333 31.14 2.00 -17.53
CA ASP A 333 30.33 1.62 -18.70
C ASP A 333 31.15 0.74 -19.66
N ALA A 334 30.63 -0.45 -19.91
CA ALA A 334 31.26 -1.47 -20.74
C ALA A 334 30.54 -1.67 -22.07
N GLY A 335 29.50 -0.88 -22.36
CA GLY A 335 28.70 -0.98 -23.57
C GLY A 335 28.08 -2.36 -23.73
N THR A 336 27.54 -2.94 -22.65
CA THR A 336 27.07 -4.35 -22.64
C THR A 336 26.03 -4.65 -23.71
N GLY A 337 25.32 -3.64 -24.21
CA GLY A 337 24.39 -3.80 -25.32
C GLY A 337 25.03 -4.16 -26.67
N GLY A 338 26.33 -3.93 -26.86
CA GLY A 338 27.09 -4.33 -28.05
C GLY A 338 27.85 -5.65 -27.88
N ARG A 339 27.68 -6.36 -26.77
CA ARG A 339 28.37 -7.62 -26.46
C ARG A 339 27.45 -8.82 -26.72
N PRO A 340 27.90 -9.87 -27.44
CA PRO A 340 27.06 -11.02 -27.79
C PRO A 340 26.39 -11.73 -26.60
N ASP A 341 27.07 -11.79 -25.45
CA ASP A 341 26.56 -12.39 -24.21
C ASP A 341 26.47 -11.37 -23.06
N SER A 342 26.48 -10.07 -23.38
CA SER A 342 26.55 -8.94 -22.44
C SER A 342 27.81 -8.87 -21.55
N CYS A 343 28.72 -9.84 -21.61
CA CYS A 343 29.94 -9.85 -20.79
C CYS A 343 31.21 -9.78 -21.63
N LEU A 344 31.40 -10.68 -22.58
CA LEU A 344 32.56 -10.73 -23.46
C LEU A 344 32.29 -9.91 -24.73
N SER A 345 33.23 -9.04 -25.09
CA SER A 345 33.19 -8.36 -26.38
C SER A 345 33.43 -9.35 -27.54
N PRO A 346 33.02 -9.02 -28.78
CA PRO A 346 33.35 -9.86 -29.95
C PRO A 346 34.85 -10.15 -30.03
N GLY A 347 35.21 -11.44 -30.17
CA GLY A 347 36.60 -11.90 -30.22
C GLY A 347 37.29 -12.03 -28.85
N GLN A 348 36.64 -11.64 -27.75
CA GLN A 348 37.15 -11.83 -26.41
C GLN A 348 36.72 -13.18 -25.83
N THR A 349 37.66 -13.91 -25.23
CA THR A 349 37.41 -15.23 -24.62
C THR A 349 37.78 -15.31 -23.13
N LEU A 350 38.42 -14.27 -22.60
CA LEU A 350 39.00 -14.26 -21.25
C LEU A 350 38.42 -13.14 -20.38
N TYR A 351 38.22 -13.47 -19.11
CA TYR A 351 37.87 -12.54 -18.03
C TYR A 351 39.12 -11.81 -17.51
N CYS A 352 38.92 -10.76 -16.72
CA CYS A 352 40.01 -9.92 -16.23
C CYS A 352 41.07 -10.67 -15.40
N ASP A 353 40.67 -11.67 -14.61
CA ASP A 353 41.59 -12.52 -13.84
C ASP A 353 42.56 -13.29 -14.73
N ALA A 354 42.06 -13.91 -15.80
CA ALA A 354 42.86 -14.68 -16.75
C ALA A 354 43.81 -13.80 -17.59
N LEU A 355 43.55 -12.49 -17.66
CA LEU A 355 44.36 -11.50 -18.34
C LEU A 355 45.33 -10.76 -17.39
N GLY A 356 45.33 -11.08 -16.09
CA GLY A 356 46.15 -10.39 -15.09
C GLY A 356 45.78 -8.93 -14.88
N ILE A 357 44.52 -8.54 -15.14
CA ILE A 357 44.07 -7.15 -15.08
C ILE A 357 43.73 -6.79 -13.63
N THR A 358 44.56 -5.92 -13.04
CA THR A 358 44.43 -5.44 -11.65
C THR A 358 44.46 -3.92 -11.51
N THR A 359 44.43 -3.18 -12.63
CA THR A 359 44.41 -1.70 -12.62
C THR A 359 43.35 -1.18 -13.57
N TYR A 360 42.78 0.00 -13.26
CA TYR A 360 41.77 0.61 -14.13
C TYR A 360 42.35 0.96 -15.52
N VAL A 361 43.60 1.45 -15.59
CA VAL A 361 44.24 1.82 -16.87
C VAL A 361 44.37 0.59 -17.79
N ALA A 362 44.82 -0.54 -17.26
CA ALA A 362 44.88 -1.78 -18.02
C ALA A 362 43.47 -2.27 -18.40
N TRP A 363 42.51 -2.18 -17.47
CA TRP A 363 41.12 -2.51 -17.76
C TRP A 363 40.55 -1.64 -18.87
N ARG A 364 40.77 -0.32 -18.91
CA ARG A 364 40.22 0.58 -19.93
C ARG A 364 40.68 0.22 -21.35
N GLY A 365 41.88 -0.34 -21.49
CA GLY A 365 42.40 -0.80 -22.77
C GLY A 365 41.68 -2.02 -23.34
N ILE A 366 41.22 -2.94 -22.49
CA ILE A 366 40.64 -4.24 -22.90
C ILE A 366 39.12 -4.32 -22.65
N ARG A 367 38.64 -3.65 -21.60
CA ARG A 367 37.28 -3.68 -21.05
C ARG A 367 36.76 -5.09 -20.84
N CYS A 368 37.60 -5.93 -20.22
CA CYS A 368 37.23 -7.28 -19.84
C CYS A 368 36.15 -7.30 -18.74
N PRO A 369 35.32 -8.35 -18.70
CA PRO A 369 34.42 -8.58 -17.58
C PRO A 369 35.19 -9.10 -16.36
N PHE A 370 34.84 -8.60 -15.17
CA PHE A 370 35.21 -9.24 -13.91
C PHE A 370 34.27 -10.40 -13.61
N ARG A 371 34.81 -11.48 -13.07
CA ARG A 371 33.99 -12.58 -12.54
C ARG A 371 33.26 -12.11 -11.29
N VAL A 372 32.22 -12.85 -10.94
CA VAL A 372 31.37 -12.59 -9.76
C VAL A 372 31.82 -13.35 -8.53
N THR A 373 33.08 -13.79 -8.50
CA THR A 373 33.70 -14.29 -7.26
C THR A 373 33.92 -13.10 -6.31
N PRO A 374 33.95 -13.32 -4.98
CA PRO A 374 34.14 -12.24 -4.01
C PRO A 374 35.34 -11.34 -4.35
N ALA A 375 36.52 -11.95 -4.57
CA ALA A 375 37.74 -11.22 -4.89
C ALA A 375 37.67 -10.44 -6.21
N GLN A 376 37.09 -11.00 -7.28
CA GLN A 376 37.03 -10.33 -8.58
C GLN A 376 35.97 -9.22 -8.62
N PHE A 377 34.83 -9.44 -7.97
CA PHE A 377 33.81 -8.41 -7.84
C PHE A 377 34.33 -7.21 -7.03
N GLU A 378 34.95 -7.48 -5.87
CA GLU A 378 35.54 -6.43 -5.05
C GLU A 378 36.68 -5.70 -5.77
N LEU A 379 37.52 -6.42 -6.53
CA LEU A 379 38.53 -5.78 -7.37
C LEU A 379 37.89 -4.79 -8.35
N SER A 380 36.75 -5.14 -8.97
CA SER A 380 36.04 -4.20 -9.85
C SER A 380 35.58 -2.93 -9.12
N VAL A 381 35.12 -3.03 -7.87
CA VAL A 381 34.75 -1.87 -7.06
C VAL A 381 35.98 -1.05 -6.69
N THR A 382 37.05 -1.71 -6.25
CA THR A 382 38.34 -1.11 -5.92
C THR A 382 38.93 -0.33 -7.10
N LEU A 383 38.91 -0.88 -8.32
CA LEU A 383 39.40 -0.16 -9.51
C LEU A 383 38.64 1.14 -9.75
N ARG A 384 37.33 1.14 -9.53
CA ARG A 384 36.49 2.33 -9.66
C ARG A 384 36.74 3.32 -8.53
N ARG A 385 36.84 2.83 -7.29
CA ARG A 385 37.10 3.64 -6.09
C ARG A 385 38.42 4.39 -6.21
N ASP A 386 39.50 3.72 -6.61
CA ASP A 386 40.85 4.26 -6.48
C ASP A 386 41.29 5.08 -7.70
N TYR A 387 40.56 4.98 -8.82
CA TYR A 387 40.88 5.72 -10.03
C TYR A 387 40.05 6.99 -10.19
N SER A 388 40.71 8.14 -10.37
CA SER A 388 40.04 9.45 -10.51
C SER A 388 39.64 9.80 -11.95
N GLY A 389 40.20 9.12 -12.96
CA GLY A 389 40.00 9.44 -14.38
C GLY A 389 38.90 8.62 -15.07
N LEU A 390 37.86 8.22 -14.32
CA LEU A 390 36.76 7.39 -14.82
C LEU A 390 36.15 7.98 -16.10
N ALA A 391 35.77 7.11 -17.03
CA ALA A 391 35.14 7.55 -18.27
C ALA A 391 33.67 7.94 -18.03
N TYR A 392 32.97 7.25 -17.12
CA TYR A 392 31.58 7.53 -16.79
C TYR A 392 31.30 7.61 -15.28
N PRO A 393 30.31 8.42 -14.88
CA PRO A 393 29.92 8.58 -13.47
C PRO A 393 29.08 7.41 -12.93
N TRP A 394 28.79 6.39 -13.74
CA TRP A 394 28.17 5.12 -13.33
C TRP A 394 29.08 3.92 -13.63
N ASN A 395 28.79 2.79 -13.00
CA ASN A 395 29.32 1.48 -13.36
C ASN A 395 28.25 0.64 -14.06
N GLU A 396 28.64 -0.54 -14.54
CA GLU A 396 27.74 -1.45 -15.25
C GLU A 396 27.93 -2.89 -14.78
N GLN A 397 26.85 -3.51 -14.33
CA GLN A 397 26.76 -4.91 -13.93
C GLN A 397 25.79 -5.61 -14.86
N THR A 398 26.04 -6.87 -15.18
CA THR A 398 25.14 -7.65 -16.04
C THR A 398 24.48 -8.76 -15.24
N ILE A 399 23.15 -8.77 -15.22
CA ILE A 399 22.32 -9.81 -14.63
C ILE A 399 21.68 -10.63 -15.75
N LYS A 400 21.61 -11.95 -15.58
CA LYS A 400 20.93 -12.84 -16.52
C LYS A 400 19.44 -12.43 -16.66
N PRO A 401 18.87 -12.40 -17.89
CA PRO A 401 17.45 -12.18 -18.07
C PRO A 401 16.62 -13.24 -17.32
N TRP A 402 15.47 -12.82 -16.81
CA TRP A 402 14.47 -13.68 -16.19
C TRP A 402 13.29 -13.93 -17.15
N PRO A 403 12.44 -14.94 -16.90
CA PRO A 403 11.23 -15.13 -17.68
C PRO A 403 10.36 -13.86 -17.68
N PRO A 404 9.73 -13.46 -18.80
CA PRO A 404 8.82 -12.33 -18.82
C PRO A 404 7.52 -12.67 -18.06
N ASN A 405 6.77 -11.63 -17.68
CA ASN A 405 5.42 -11.73 -17.09
C ASN A 405 5.35 -12.45 -15.73
N ILE A 406 6.37 -12.27 -14.88
CA ILE A 406 6.40 -12.81 -13.51
C ILE A 406 6.64 -11.74 -12.43
N PRO A 407 6.03 -10.52 -12.49
CA PRO A 407 6.35 -9.42 -11.59
C PRO A 407 6.27 -9.77 -10.10
N GLU A 408 5.35 -10.65 -9.71
CA GLU A 408 5.17 -11.11 -8.32
C GLU A 408 6.28 -12.01 -7.78
N LYS A 409 7.06 -12.61 -8.69
CA LYS A 409 8.17 -13.52 -8.34
C LYS A 409 9.50 -12.78 -8.28
N LEU A 410 9.59 -11.59 -8.88
CA LEU A 410 10.83 -10.82 -8.92
C LEU A 410 11.13 -10.18 -7.56
N PRO A 411 12.41 -10.09 -7.17
CA PRO A 411 12.82 -9.40 -5.94
C PRO A 411 12.84 -7.89 -6.14
N LEU A 412 11.77 -7.31 -6.66
CA LEU A 412 11.64 -5.85 -6.75
C LEU A 412 11.47 -5.28 -5.34
N GLU A 413 12.14 -4.17 -5.06
CA GLU A 413 12.07 -3.50 -3.77
C GLU A 413 11.45 -2.11 -3.86
N ALA A 414 11.71 -1.39 -4.94
CA ALA A 414 11.16 -0.07 -5.19
C ALA A 414 11.16 0.26 -6.69
N PHE A 415 10.25 1.14 -7.09
CA PHE A 415 10.40 1.92 -8.31
C PHE A 415 11.19 3.18 -8.01
N ILE A 416 11.86 3.74 -9.02
CA ILE A 416 12.70 4.93 -8.81
C ILE A 416 12.20 6.12 -9.61
N ASN A 417 12.49 7.29 -9.04
CA ASN A 417 12.59 8.54 -9.77
C ASN A 417 13.96 9.16 -9.53
N VAL A 418 14.73 9.43 -10.58
CA VAL A 418 16.03 10.10 -10.47
C VAL A 418 15.81 11.60 -10.42
N GLY A 419 16.11 12.23 -9.28
CA GLY A 419 15.82 13.64 -9.04
C GLY A 419 14.37 13.93 -8.62
N GLU A 420 13.84 15.08 -9.02
CA GLU A 420 12.47 15.53 -8.69
C GLU A 420 11.47 15.22 -9.83
N GLY A 421 10.19 15.05 -9.49
CA GLY A 421 9.10 14.83 -10.45
C GLY A 421 8.87 13.36 -10.82
N GLY A 422 7.84 12.73 -10.24
CA GLY A 422 7.60 11.28 -10.34
C GLY A 422 6.47 10.82 -11.27
N ALA A 423 6.11 11.59 -12.31
CA ALA A 423 4.98 11.23 -13.18
C ALA A 423 5.16 9.86 -13.84
N ASP A 424 6.33 9.61 -14.45
CA ASP A 424 6.65 8.31 -15.05
C ASP A 424 6.70 7.20 -14.00
N ALA A 425 7.34 7.45 -12.85
CA ALA A 425 7.43 6.48 -11.76
C ALA A 425 6.03 6.08 -11.24
N ARG A 426 5.07 7.01 -11.21
CA ARG A 426 3.66 6.72 -10.88
C ARG A 426 2.98 5.85 -11.92
N VAL A 427 3.25 6.06 -13.21
CA VAL A 427 2.75 5.17 -14.27
C VAL A 427 3.30 3.74 -14.07
N VAL A 428 4.59 3.60 -13.71
CA VAL A 428 5.18 2.30 -13.40
C VAL A 428 4.51 1.65 -12.18
N GLN A 429 4.40 2.40 -11.07
CA GLN A 429 3.80 1.92 -9.83
C GLN A 429 2.34 1.49 -10.04
N GLN A 430 1.54 2.29 -10.75
CA GLN A 430 0.16 1.95 -11.10
C GLN A 430 0.11 0.70 -11.99
N GLY A 431 0.98 0.59 -12.99
CA GLY A 431 1.06 -0.58 -13.85
C GLY A 431 1.37 -1.86 -13.07
N TYR A 432 2.31 -1.79 -12.12
CA TYR A 432 2.65 -2.92 -11.26
C TYR A 432 1.47 -3.30 -10.35
N PHE A 433 0.85 -2.31 -9.71
CA PHE A 433 -0.32 -2.52 -8.87
C PHE A 433 -1.48 -3.16 -9.64
N ASN A 434 -1.75 -2.71 -10.87
CA ASN A 434 -2.80 -3.26 -11.72
C ASN A 434 -2.59 -4.74 -12.06
N VAL A 435 -1.33 -5.18 -12.18
CA VAL A 435 -0.99 -6.56 -12.56
C VAL A 435 -0.88 -7.48 -11.35
N THR A 436 -0.49 -6.95 -10.18
CA THR A 436 -0.12 -7.77 -9.02
C THR A 436 -1.01 -7.57 -7.80
N GLY A 437 -1.77 -6.47 -7.74
CA GLY A 437 -2.43 -5.99 -6.53
C GLY A 437 -1.48 -5.57 -5.40
N ARG A 438 -0.16 -5.56 -5.63
CA ARG A 438 0.86 -5.28 -4.61
C ARG A 438 1.37 -3.85 -4.70
N PHE A 439 1.67 -3.27 -3.54
CA PHE A 439 2.34 -1.98 -3.43
C PHE A 439 3.86 -2.15 -3.44
N LEU A 440 4.54 -1.30 -4.20
CA LEU A 440 5.98 -1.09 -4.14
C LEU A 440 6.22 0.42 -4.13
N PRO A 441 7.00 0.98 -3.18
CA PRO A 441 7.17 2.42 -3.08
C PRO A 441 7.99 2.97 -4.23
N ILE A 442 7.72 4.23 -4.57
CA ILE A 442 8.59 5.06 -5.40
C ILE A 442 9.61 5.74 -4.48
N ILE A 443 10.89 5.52 -4.77
CA ILE A 443 12.03 6.11 -4.07
C ILE A 443 12.70 7.13 -5.00
N ARG A 444 12.91 8.35 -4.50
CA ARG A 444 13.77 9.32 -5.18
C ARG A 444 15.22 8.90 -5.00
N VAL A 445 15.96 8.89 -6.10
CA VAL A 445 17.38 8.54 -6.12
C VAL A 445 18.20 9.76 -6.57
N ASN A 446 19.08 10.24 -5.69
CA ASN A 446 20.05 11.29 -5.99
C ASN A 446 21.48 10.80 -5.69
N PRO A 447 22.17 10.19 -6.66
CA PRO A 447 23.51 9.64 -6.44
C PRO A 447 24.59 10.64 -6.03
N ALA A 448 24.36 11.94 -6.25
CA ALA A 448 25.30 13.01 -5.90
C ALA A 448 25.03 13.61 -4.51
N ALA A 449 23.98 13.18 -3.81
CA ALA A 449 23.65 13.66 -2.47
C ALA A 449 24.55 13.05 -1.40
N ALA A 450 24.52 13.63 -0.19
CA ALA A 450 25.11 13.00 0.98
C ALA A 450 24.43 11.64 1.25
N THR A 451 25.15 10.67 1.85
CA THR A 451 24.71 9.28 2.02
C THR A 451 23.27 9.13 2.54
N GLY A 452 22.87 9.90 3.56
CA GLY A 452 21.50 9.86 4.12
C GLY A 452 20.41 10.55 3.29
N GLN A 453 20.76 11.06 2.10
CA GLN A 453 19.87 11.77 1.19
C GLN A 453 19.86 11.17 -0.22
N ILE A 454 20.59 10.07 -0.45
CA ILE A 454 20.64 9.40 -1.76
C ILE A 454 19.30 8.74 -2.06
N PHE A 455 18.71 8.05 -1.08
CA PHE A 455 17.42 7.38 -1.19
C PHE A 455 16.42 8.10 -0.30
N THR A 456 15.44 8.77 -0.90
CA THR A 456 14.42 9.49 -0.14
C THR A 456 13.03 9.03 -0.55
N TYR A 457 12.20 8.74 0.45
CA TYR A 457 10.80 8.42 0.24
C TYR A 457 9.96 9.68 0.44
N MET A 458 9.08 9.95 -0.52
CA MET A 458 8.14 11.07 -0.48
C MET A 458 6.73 10.52 -0.65
N PRO A 459 5.86 10.61 0.36
CA PRO A 459 4.47 10.16 0.25
C PRO A 459 3.73 10.81 -0.94
N ALA A 460 4.01 12.08 -1.22
CA ALA A 460 3.43 12.83 -2.35
C ALA A 460 3.82 12.30 -3.74
N ASP A 461 4.85 11.47 -3.84
CA ASP A 461 5.24 10.86 -5.12
C ASP A 461 4.43 9.61 -5.46
N GLN A 462 3.75 9.00 -4.48
CA GLN A 462 3.05 7.73 -4.68
C GLN A 462 1.73 7.91 -5.45
N ILE A 463 1.24 6.86 -6.10
CA ILE A 463 -0.07 6.85 -6.78
C ILE A 463 -1.23 7.12 -5.83
N ALA A 464 -1.08 6.78 -4.54
CA ALA A 464 -2.10 7.01 -3.51
C ALA A 464 -2.19 8.48 -3.06
N ALA A 465 -1.26 9.34 -3.47
CA ALA A 465 -1.33 10.78 -3.19
C ALA A 465 -2.18 11.57 -4.19
N ASN A 466 -2.65 10.92 -5.28
CA ASN A 466 -3.38 11.55 -6.39
C ASN A 466 -4.79 10.99 -6.59
#